data_AF-A0A819BRT4-F1
#
_entry.id   AF-A0A819BRT4-F1
#
_cell.length_a   1.000
_cell.length_b   1.000
_cell.length_c   1.000
_cell.angle_alpha   90.00
_cell.angle_beta   90.00
_cell.angle_gamma   90.00
#
_symmetry.space_group_name_H-M   'P 1'
#
loop_
_entity.id
_entity.type
_entity.pdbx_description
1 polymer ?
#
loop_
_entity_poly.entity_id
_entity_poly.type
_entity_poly.pdbx_seq_one_letter_code
_entity_poly.pdbx_strand_id
1 'polypeptide(L)' 'MLRIQQEVTSSAASDEVVPLKQIPVDAQLLSFVADALITQIFQNDESVPVEAVYWFPVEENAAIYGFAARIDDEHEIVA' A
#
# COMPACT_ATOMS: atom_id res chain seq x y z
N MET A 1 2.81 -16.92 -6.09
CA MET A 1 1.75 -16.16 -6.79
C MET A 1 0.41 -16.84 -6.55
N LEU A 2 -0.39 -16.33 -5.61
CA LEU A 2 -1.76 -16.80 -5.38
C LEU A 2 -2.71 -15.85 -6.12
N ARG A 3 -3.53 -16.40 -7.03
CA ARG A 3 -4.51 -15.65 -7.81
C ARG A 3 -5.88 -15.93 -7.21
N ILE A 4 -6.46 -14.97 -6.49
CA ILE A 4 -7.86 -15.00 -6.07
C ILE A 4 -8.64 -14.21 -7.12
N GLN A 5 -9.55 -14.88 -7.84
CA GLN A 5 -10.56 -14.18 -8.62
C GLN A 5 -11.67 -13.74 -7.66
N GLN A 6 -12.02 -12.46 -7.67
CA GLN A 6 -13.20 -11.98 -6.96
C GLN A 6 -14.45 -12.32 -7.78
N GLU A 7 -15.41 -12.96 -7.12
CA GLU A 7 -16.76 -13.16 -7.64
C GLU A 7 -17.48 -11.81 -7.56
N VAL A 8 -17.63 -11.15 -8.71
CA VAL A 8 -18.25 -9.83 -8.83
C VAL A 8 -19.77 -9.99 -8.79
N THR A 9 -20.40 -9.70 -7.66
CA THR A 9 -21.83 -9.36 -7.61
C THR A 9 -21.97 -7.84 -7.72
N SER A 10 -22.39 -7.42 -8.91
CA SER A 10 -22.69 -6.06 -9.38
C SER A 10 -23.39 -5.11 -8.39
N SER A 11 -22.81 -3.93 -8.21
CA SER A 11 -23.55 -2.65 -8.24
C SER A 11 -22.57 -1.54 -8.64
N ALA A 12 -22.90 -0.78 -9.68
CA ALA A 12 -22.06 0.23 -10.30
C ALA A 12 -21.49 1.27 -9.31
N ALA A 13 -20.25 1.05 -8.88
CA ALA A 13 -19.32 2.10 -8.50
C ALA A 13 -18.13 1.94 -9.44
N SER A 14 -17.70 3.02 -10.08
CA SER A 14 -16.36 3.05 -10.65
C SER A 14 -15.39 2.57 -9.56
N ASP A 15 -14.58 1.55 -9.84
CA ASP A 15 -13.46 1.14 -8.98
C ASP A 15 -12.45 2.29 -8.97
N GLU A 16 -12.75 3.31 -8.18
CA GLU A 16 -12.01 4.55 -8.12
C GLU A 16 -10.81 4.31 -7.21
N VAL A 17 -9.71 3.88 -7.83
CA VAL A 17 -8.45 3.62 -7.14
C VAL A 17 -7.89 4.95 -6.66
N VAL A 18 -7.62 5.07 -5.35
CA VAL A 18 -6.93 6.23 -4.79
C VAL A 18 -5.55 6.37 -5.46
N PRO A 19 -5.26 7.48 -6.16
CA PRO A 19 -4.02 7.61 -6.92
C PRO A 19 -2.76 7.57 -6.03
N LEU A 20 -1.81 6.72 -6.43
CA LEU A 20 -0.45 6.69 -5.88
C LEU A 20 0.36 7.84 -6.50
N LYS A 21 0.72 8.83 -5.69
CA LYS A 21 1.42 10.03 -6.14
C LYS A 21 2.94 9.86 -6.14
N GLN A 22 3.48 9.18 -5.14
CA GLN A 22 4.92 9.04 -4.94
C GLN A 22 5.27 7.72 -4.28
N ILE A 23 6.46 7.20 -4.60
CA ILE A 23 7.04 6.01 -3.99
C ILE A 23 8.51 6.26 -3.66
N PRO A 24 8.85 7.01 -2.59
CA PRO A 24 10.21 7.04 -2.09
C PRO A 24 10.66 5.65 -1.65
N VAL A 25 11.86 5.26 -2.06
CA VAL A 25 12.47 3.99 -1.69
C VAL A 25 13.87 4.25 -1.19
N ASP A 26 14.11 3.90 0.07
CA ASP A 26 15.44 3.85 0.65
C ASP A 26 15.82 2.38 0.82
N ALA A 27 16.92 1.97 0.20
CA ALA A 27 17.37 0.59 0.26
C ALA A 27 18.87 0.49 0.55
N GLN A 28 19.23 -0.48 1.36
CA GLN A 28 20.60 -0.79 1.73
C GLN A 28 20.89 -2.27 1.46
N LEU A 29 22.05 -2.54 0.88
CA LEU A 29 22.52 -3.90 0.65
C LEU A 29 23.62 -4.24 1.67
N LEU A 30 23.36 -5.26 2.49
CA LEU A 30 24.27 -5.77 3.50
C LEU A 30 24.66 -7.20 3.13
N SER A 31 25.78 -7.33 2.42
CA SER A 31 26.26 -8.59 1.84
C SER A 31 25.23 -9.24 0.89
N PHE A 32 24.38 -10.13 1.42
CA PHE A 32 23.36 -10.87 0.67
C PHE A 32 21.93 -10.53 1.12
N VAL A 33 21.75 -9.55 2.02
CA VAL A 33 20.46 -9.12 2.53
C VAL A 33 20.17 -7.71 2.06
N ALA A 34 18.97 -7.48 1.54
CA ALA A 34 18.47 -6.14 1.24
C ALA A 34 17.52 -5.69 2.36
N ASP A 35 17.83 -4.54 2.95
CA ASP A 35 16.92 -3.77 3.81
C ASP A 35 16.29 -2.68 2.92
N ALA A 36 14.96 -2.62 2.88
CA ALA A 36 14.25 -1.65 2.07
C ALA A 36 13.10 -1.02 2.86
N LEU A 37 13.13 0.31 2.93
CA LEU A 37 12.03 1.14 3.39
C LEU A 37 11.31 1.70 2.17
N ILE A 38 10.04 1.30 1.99
CA ILE A 38 9.19 1.76 0.91
C ILE A 38 8.11 2.64 1.52
N THR A 39 8.02 3.90 1.08
CA THR A 39 6.93 4.80 1.44
C THR A 39 6.00 4.94 0.24
N GLN A 40 4.70 4.65 0.38
CA GLN A 40 3.71 4.86 -0.68
C GLN A 40 2.77 6.00 -0.30
N ILE A 41 2.80 7.08 -1.07
CA ILE A 41 2.00 8.28 -0.81
C ILE A 41 0.79 8.28 -1.72
N PHE A 42 -0.37 7.96 -1.16
CA PHE A 42 -1.65 8.04 -1.84
C PHE A 42 -2.33 9.36 -1.52
N GLN A 43 -3.07 9.91 -2.48
CA GLN A 43 -3.89 11.09 -2.27
C GLN A 43 -5.24 10.88 -2.91
N ASN A 44 -6.30 11.06 -2.13
CA ASN A 44 -7.66 11.17 -2.65
C ASN A 44 -7.81 12.51 -3.37
N ASP A 45 -7.99 12.47 -4.69
CA ASP A 45 -8.24 13.67 -5.50
C ASP A 45 -9.74 14.05 -5.54
N GLU A 46 -10.60 13.19 -5.00
CA GLU A 46 -12.04 13.41 -4.98
C GLU A 46 -12.45 14.44 -3.93
N SER A 47 -13.61 15.06 -4.16
CA SER A 47 -14.20 16.04 -3.23
C SER A 47 -14.85 15.41 -2.00
N VAL A 48 -14.93 14.09 -1.93
CA VAL A 48 -15.58 13.33 -0.86
C VAL A 48 -14.62 12.30 -0.25
N PRO A 49 -14.73 11.98 1.05
CA PRO A 49 -13.96 10.90 1.66
C PRO A 49 -14.20 9.55 0.97
N VAL A 50 -13.15 8.74 0.87
CA VAL A 50 -13.18 7.42 0.26
C VAL A 50 -12.76 6.35 1.26
N GLU A 51 -13.34 5.16 1.13
CA GLU A 51 -12.87 3.97 1.84
C GLU A 51 -11.81 3.27 0.98
N ALA A 52 -10.64 2.99 1.55
CA ALA A 52 -9.53 2.38 0.84
C ALA A 52 -8.98 1.18 1.61
N VAL A 53 -8.64 0.13 0.88
CA VAL A 53 -7.95 -1.05 1.41
C VAL A 53 -6.54 -1.08 0.83
N TYR A 54 -5.54 -1.03 1.71
CA TYR A 54 -4.14 -1.11 1.32
C TYR A 54 -3.67 -2.56 1.24
N TRP A 55 -3.00 -2.91 0.14
CA TRP A 55 -2.41 -4.21 -0.10
C TRP A 55 -0.95 -4.04 -0.53
N PHE A 56 -0.01 -4.59 0.24
CA PHE A 56 1.39 -4.62 -0.13
C PHE A 56 1.82 -6.03 -0.55
N PRO A 57 2.32 -6.24 -1.78
CA PRO A 57 2.84 -7.52 -2.21
C PRO A 57 4.21 -7.79 -1.57
N VAL A 58 4.37 -8.96 -0.95
CA VAL A 58 5.65 -9.41 -0.39
C VAL A 58 6.17 -10.57 -1.23
N GLU A 59 7.42 -10.47 -1.67
CA GLU A 59 8.12 -11.56 -2.34
C GLU A 59 8.33 -12.75 -1.39
N GLU A 60 8.36 -13.97 -1.92
CA GLU A 60 8.42 -15.20 -1.12
C GLU A 60 9.65 -15.27 -0.18
N ASN A 61 10.76 -14.65 -0.58
CA ASN A 61 12.01 -14.59 0.20
C ASN A 61 12.18 -13.28 0.98
N ALA A 62 11.13 -12.47 1.10
CA ALA A 62 11.14 -11.22 1.84
C ALA A 62 10.23 -11.31 3.07
N ALA A 63 10.48 -10.45 4.04
CA ALA A 63 9.62 -10.29 5.21
C ALA A 63 9.43 -8.80 5.48
N ILE A 64 8.19 -8.41 5.82
CA ILE A 64 7.92 -7.10 6.40
C ILE A 64 8.25 -7.20 7.89
N TYR A 65 9.17 -6.37 8.38
CA TYR A 65 9.53 -6.31 9.80
C TYR A 65 9.19 -4.97 10.47
N GLY A 66 8.50 -4.09 9.73
CA GLY A 66 7.92 -2.87 10.27
C GLY A 66 6.89 -2.31 9.30
N PHE A 67 5.74 -1.89 9.83
CA PHE A 67 4.70 -1.24 9.05
C PHE A 67 4.17 -0.02 9.82
N ALA A 68 4.11 1.11 9.13
CA ALA A 68 3.43 2.30 9.60
C ALA A 68 2.57 2.87 8.47
N ALA A 69 1.35 3.28 8.80
CA ALA A 69 0.48 4.02 7.92
C ALA A 69 0.08 5.33 8.61
N ARG A 70 0.10 6.41 7.85
CA ARG A 70 -0.31 7.73 8.34
C ARG A 70 -1.43 8.27 7.44
N ILE A 71 -2.52 8.68 8.06
CA ILE A 71 -3.65 9.35 7.39
C ILE A 71 -3.60 10.81 7.82
N ASP A 72 -3.39 11.69 6.83
CA ASP A 72 -3.09 13.11 7.03
C ASP A 72 -1.95 13.31 8.05
N ASP A 73 -2.05 14.30 8.93
CA ASP A 73 -1.07 14.55 9.99
C ASP A 73 -1.57 14.10 11.39
N GLU A 74 -2.73 13.46 11.46
CA GLU A 74 -3.45 13.24 12.72
C GLU A 74 -3.48 11.77 13.17
N HIS A 75 -3.43 10.82 12.23
CA HIS A 75 -3.66 9.42 12.54
C HIS A 75 -2.48 8.56 12.10
N GLU A 76 -1.86 7.86 13.05
CA GLU A 76 -0.78 6.90 12.81
C GLU A 76 -1.23 5.50 13.24
N ILE A 77 -1.00 4.52 12.37
CA ILE A 77 -1.21 3.10 12.60
C ILE A 77 0.17 2.44 12.53
N VAL A 78 0.53 1.67 13.55
CA VAL A 78 1.80 0.92 13.59
C VAL A 78 1.50 -0.55 13.87
N ALA A 79 2.12 -1.45 13.11
CA ALA A 79 1.96 -2.90 13.24
C ALA A 79 3.32 -3.64 13.20
#